data_AF-A0A522UP08-F1
#
_entry.id   AF-A0A522UP08-F1
#
_cell.length_a   1.000
_cell.length_b   1.000
_cell.length_c   1.000
_cell.angle_alpha   90.00
_cell.angle_beta   90.00
_cell.angle_gamma   90.00
#
_symmetry.space_group_name_H-M   'P 1'
#
loop_
_entity.id
_entity.type
_entity.pdbx_description
1 polymer ?
#
loop_
_entity_poly.entity_id
_entity_poly.type
_entity_poly.pdbx_seq_one_letter_code
_entity_poly.pdbx_strand_id
1 'polypeptide(L)'
;MKGVGIGLSLTVFVASVFLQFGTGYAADPSAGFSKDQNYIQLAQFRGEDRHAGRNDFCERYAKTAVDQSSQNDRKGCGYGGDRWHSNYQKHLRWCMNVDRGAADSEASARADDLARCGSGGGGNREFCRSYARSAVKQNDRNKRRDCGFMDDRWHSNYQKHLRWCLTVDRSEAESQTDARDGELEACRRGY
;
A
#
# COMPACT_ATOMS: atom_id res chain seq x y z
N MET A 1 -12.33 -71.94 22.04
CA MET A 1 -12.19 -73.05 21.06
C MET A 1 -11.60 -72.45 19.79
N LYS A 2 -10.30 -72.65 19.59
CA LYS A 2 -9.68 -73.45 18.50
C LYS A 2 -9.80 -72.79 17.12
N GLY A 3 -8.66 -72.36 16.59
CA GLY A 3 -8.48 -71.88 15.23
C GLY A 3 -7.04 -71.47 14.93
N VAL A 4 -6.10 -72.41 15.11
CA VAL A 4 -4.70 -72.30 14.68
C VAL A 4 -4.64 -72.64 13.19
N GLY A 5 -4.05 -71.77 12.37
CA GLY A 5 -3.77 -72.00 10.95
C GLY A 5 -2.26 -71.98 10.72
N ILE A 6 -1.71 -73.17 10.47
CA ILE A 6 -0.30 -73.46 10.22
C ILE A 6 -0.04 -73.29 8.72
N GLY A 7 1.06 -72.66 8.36
CA GLY A 7 1.55 -72.58 6.98
C GLY A 7 3.05 -72.31 6.94
N LEU A 8 3.84 -73.32 7.27
CA LEU A 8 5.28 -73.37 7.00
C LEU A 8 5.53 -73.25 5.50
N SER A 9 6.52 -72.47 5.09
CA SER A 9 7.38 -72.85 3.97
C SER A 9 8.82 -72.47 4.28
N LEU A 10 9.56 -73.47 4.76
CA LEU A 10 11.02 -73.48 4.73
C LEU A 10 11.46 -73.61 3.27
N THR A 11 12.32 -72.69 2.81
CA THR A 11 13.48 -73.10 2.00
C THR A 11 14.68 -72.33 2.49
N VAL A 12 15.47 -73.03 3.30
CA VAL A 12 16.83 -72.66 3.68
C VAL A 12 17.73 -73.06 2.51
N PHE A 13 18.42 -72.11 1.90
CA PHE A 13 19.68 -72.37 1.22
C PHE A 13 20.75 -71.54 1.93
N VAL A 14 21.47 -72.21 2.84
CA VAL A 14 22.77 -71.75 3.32
C VAL A 14 23.79 -72.27 2.32
N ALA A 15 24.53 -71.37 1.69
CA ALA A 15 25.87 -71.67 1.21
C ALA A 15 26.69 -70.37 1.27
N SER A 16 27.28 -70.16 2.45
CA SER A 16 28.36 -69.23 2.65
C SER A 16 29.58 -69.69 1.85
N VAL A 17 30.09 -68.84 0.96
CA VAL A 17 31.51 -68.82 0.62
C VAL A 17 31.99 -67.39 0.83
N PHE A 18 32.73 -67.22 1.92
CA PHE A 18 33.44 -66.01 2.29
C PHE A 18 34.80 -65.98 1.61
N LEU A 19 35.30 -64.75 1.44
CA LEU A 19 36.67 -64.31 1.18
C LEU A 19 37.09 -64.15 -0.30
N GLN A 20 36.99 -62.91 -0.78
CA GLN A 20 38.21 -62.22 -1.20
C GLN A 20 38.13 -60.74 -0.78
N PHE A 21 39.11 -60.30 -0.01
CA PHE A 21 39.30 -58.91 0.39
C PHE A 21 39.60 -58.04 -0.84
N GLY A 22 38.82 -56.99 -1.03
CA GLY A 22 39.08 -55.90 -1.95
C GLY A 22 38.80 -54.58 -1.24
N THR A 23 39.86 -53.91 -0.85
CA THR A 23 39.89 -52.63 -0.12
C THR A 23 39.22 -51.50 -0.91
N GLY A 24 38.41 -50.70 -0.22
CA GLY A 24 38.33 -49.24 -0.38
C GLY A 24 37.83 -48.69 -1.72
N TYR A 25 36.55 -48.34 -1.79
CA TYR A 25 36.12 -47.19 -2.59
C TYR A 25 36.53 -45.92 -1.83
N ALA A 26 37.77 -45.49 -2.04
CA ALA A 26 38.12 -44.08 -1.87
C ALA A 26 37.41 -43.32 -3.00
N ALA A 27 36.51 -42.41 -2.64
CA ALA A 27 36.07 -41.38 -3.57
C ALA A 27 37.30 -40.54 -3.94
N ASP A 28 37.63 -40.51 -5.22
CA ASP A 28 38.68 -39.69 -5.80
C ASP A 28 38.26 -38.20 -5.73
N PRO A 29 39.00 -37.31 -5.03
CA PRO A 29 38.75 -35.88 -5.03
C PRO A 29 39.55 -35.16 -6.12
N SER A 30 39.69 -35.76 -7.31
CA SER A 30 40.43 -35.13 -8.42
C SER A 30 39.73 -35.22 -9.77
N ALA A 31 38.42 -34.96 -9.82
CA ALA A 31 37.82 -34.36 -11.01
C ALA A 31 38.22 -32.87 -11.07
N GLY A 32 39.34 -32.59 -11.75
CA GLY A 32 39.90 -31.26 -11.90
C GLY A 32 38.92 -30.28 -12.55
N PHE A 33 38.43 -29.33 -11.76
CA PHE A 33 37.74 -28.15 -12.26
C PHE A 33 38.81 -27.22 -12.87
N SER A 34 38.89 -27.21 -14.21
CA SER A 34 39.76 -26.30 -14.95
C SER A 34 39.45 -24.85 -14.58
N LYS A 35 40.46 -24.11 -14.09
CA LYS A 35 40.30 -22.75 -13.55
C LYS A 35 39.98 -21.69 -14.60
N ASP A 36 39.95 -22.05 -15.88
CA ASP A 36 39.86 -21.08 -16.98
C ASP A 36 38.52 -21.09 -17.75
N GLN A 37 37.55 -21.93 -17.38
CA GLN A 37 36.23 -21.97 -18.05
C GLN A 37 35.11 -21.18 -17.35
N ASN A 38 35.40 -20.44 -16.27
CA ASN A 38 34.36 -19.98 -15.35
C ASN A 38 34.36 -18.45 -15.07
N TYR A 39 34.42 -17.62 -16.12
CA TYR A 39 34.23 -16.16 -15.97
C TYR A 39 32.91 -15.64 -16.57
N ILE A 40 32.36 -16.29 -17.61
CA ILE A 40 31.11 -15.85 -18.26
C ILE A 40 29.88 -16.39 -17.52
N GLN A 41 29.95 -17.61 -16.98
CA GLN A 41 28.80 -18.27 -16.36
C GLN A 41 28.46 -17.67 -14.97
N LEU A 42 29.45 -17.22 -14.20
CA LEU A 42 29.24 -16.50 -12.93
C LEU A 42 28.68 -15.08 -13.10
N ALA A 43 28.86 -14.45 -14.26
CA ALA A 43 28.29 -13.14 -14.56
C ALA A 43 26.80 -13.22 -14.91
N GLN A 44 26.37 -14.32 -15.55
CA GLN A 44 24.98 -14.55 -15.97
C GLN A 44 24.07 -14.84 -14.77
N PHE A 45 24.47 -15.72 -13.84
CA PHE A 45 23.67 -16.01 -12.63
C PHE A 45 23.49 -14.79 -11.71
N ARG A 46 24.46 -13.87 -11.64
CA ARG A 46 24.33 -12.64 -10.84
C ARG A 46 23.43 -11.58 -11.48
N GLY A 47 23.12 -11.67 -12.77
CA GLY A 47 22.31 -10.68 -13.48
C GLY A 47 20.80 -10.91 -13.33
N GLU A 48 20.37 -12.16 -13.49
CA GLU A 48 18.96 -12.56 -13.44
C GLU A 48 18.37 -12.38 -12.03
N ASP A 49 19.11 -12.78 -10.99
CA ASP A 49 18.69 -12.64 -9.58
C ASP A 49 18.52 -11.17 -9.15
N ARG A 50 19.37 -10.27 -9.64
CA ARG A 50 19.30 -8.84 -9.32
C ARG A 50 18.10 -8.17 -10.00
N HIS A 51 17.75 -8.62 -11.20
CA HIS A 51 16.59 -8.10 -11.92
C HIS A 51 15.28 -8.57 -11.27
N ALA A 52 15.19 -9.86 -10.94
CA ALA A 52 14.04 -10.42 -10.23
C ALA A 52 13.86 -9.74 -8.85
N GLY A 53 14.93 -9.62 -8.06
CA GLY A 53 14.87 -8.96 -6.74
C GLY A 53 14.48 -7.47 -6.82
N ARG A 54 14.84 -6.80 -7.91
CA ARG A 54 14.43 -5.41 -8.18
C ARG A 54 12.95 -5.32 -8.54
N ASN A 55 12.45 -6.22 -9.40
CA ASN A 55 11.04 -6.27 -9.74
C ASN A 55 10.18 -6.50 -8.49
N ASP A 56 10.48 -7.54 -7.71
CA ASP A 56 9.74 -7.88 -6.49
C ASP A 56 9.74 -6.76 -5.45
N PHE A 57 10.84 -6.01 -5.35
CA PHE A 57 10.92 -4.82 -4.53
C PHE A 57 9.98 -3.73 -5.03
N CYS A 58 10.05 -3.39 -6.32
CA CYS A 58 9.25 -2.31 -6.88
C CYS A 58 7.76 -2.62 -6.97
N GLU A 59 7.38 -3.89 -7.13
CA GLU A 59 5.98 -4.32 -7.03
C GLU A 59 5.42 -4.10 -5.62
N ARG A 60 6.21 -4.41 -4.58
CA ARG A 60 5.82 -4.15 -3.19
C ARG A 60 5.70 -2.65 -2.91
N TYR A 61 6.68 -1.86 -3.34
CA TYR A 61 6.59 -0.40 -3.25
C TYR A 61 5.31 0.12 -3.91
N ALA A 62 5.02 -0.33 -5.14
CA ALA A 62 3.86 0.15 -5.88
C ALA A 62 2.52 -0.24 -5.22
N LYS A 63 2.41 -1.43 -4.63
CA LYS A 63 1.25 -1.83 -3.81
C LYS A 63 1.10 -0.91 -2.59
N THR A 64 2.18 -0.70 -1.85
CA THR A 64 2.20 0.20 -0.68
C THR A 64 1.80 1.63 -1.06
N ALA A 65 2.33 2.17 -2.16
CA ALA A 65 2.03 3.51 -2.61
C ALA A 65 0.53 3.68 -2.96
N VAL A 66 -0.07 2.69 -3.62
CA VAL A 66 -1.52 2.69 -3.91
C VAL A 66 -2.36 2.58 -2.64
N ASP A 67 -2.00 1.71 -1.68
CA ASP A 67 -2.71 1.63 -0.41
C ASP A 67 -2.62 2.96 0.36
N GLN A 68 -1.44 3.56 0.44
CA GLN A 68 -1.24 4.87 1.04
C GLN A 68 -2.05 5.97 0.34
N SER A 69 -2.18 5.92 -0.99
CA SER A 69 -3.08 6.82 -1.75
C SER A 69 -4.53 6.61 -1.34
N SER A 70 -4.97 5.36 -1.20
CA SER A 70 -6.32 5.06 -0.71
C SER A 70 -6.51 5.53 0.73
N GLN A 71 -5.49 5.42 1.59
CA GLN A 71 -5.54 5.94 2.95
C GLN A 71 -5.64 7.47 2.96
N ASN A 72 -4.92 8.16 2.08
CA ASN A 72 -5.03 9.61 1.88
C ASN A 72 -6.48 10.01 1.54
N ASP A 73 -7.14 9.29 0.63
CA ASP A 73 -8.55 9.53 0.27
C ASP A 73 -9.53 9.16 1.41
N ARG A 74 -9.25 8.06 2.12
CA ARG A 74 -10.05 7.56 3.26
C ARG A 74 -9.93 8.43 4.50
N LYS A 75 -8.78 9.07 4.71
CA LYS A 75 -8.56 10.04 5.79
C LYS A 75 -8.94 11.45 5.37
N GLY A 76 -8.99 11.73 4.06
CA GLY A 76 -9.31 13.05 3.56
C GLY A 76 -8.15 14.03 3.62
N CYS A 77 -6.91 13.55 3.62
CA CYS A 77 -5.74 14.41 3.86
C CYS A 77 -5.50 15.43 2.72
N GLY A 78 -6.10 15.20 1.55
CA GLY A 78 -6.02 16.14 0.42
C GLY A 78 -4.67 16.14 -0.31
N TYR A 79 -3.76 15.22 0.01
CA TYR A 79 -2.49 15.12 -0.72
C TYR A 79 -2.75 14.69 -2.18
N GLY A 80 -2.01 15.28 -3.12
CA GLY A 80 -2.24 15.12 -4.56
C GLY A 80 -0.96 15.06 -5.38
N GLY A 81 -1.09 15.11 -6.70
CA GLY A 81 0.02 15.01 -7.66
C GLY A 81 0.46 13.58 -7.94
N ASP A 82 1.50 13.40 -8.77
CA ASP A 82 1.96 12.07 -9.20
C ASP A 82 2.37 11.18 -8.02
N ARG A 83 2.92 11.81 -6.96
CA ARG A 83 3.22 11.16 -5.69
C ARG A 83 2.00 10.43 -5.13
N TRP A 84 0.82 11.07 -5.08
CA TRP A 84 -0.40 10.51 -4.46
C TRP A 84 -1.39 9.93 -5.48
N HIS A 85 -0.93 9.49 -6.64
CA HIS A 85 -1.80 8.89 -7.65
C HIS A 85 -2.20 7.45 -7.25
N SER A 86 -3.43 7.02 -7.58
CA SER A 86 -3.91 5.66 -7.32
C SER A 86 -3.45 4.59 -8.34
N ASN A 87 -2.53 4.92 -9.26
CA ASN A 87 -2.17 4.05 -10.37
C ASN A 87 -0.90 3.25 -10.04
N TYR A 88 -1.07 1.95 -9.86
CA TYR A 88 0.00 0.99 -9.59
C TYR A 88 1.15 1.07 -10.61
N GLN A 89 0.85 1.12 -11.92
CA GLN A 89 1.85 1.11 -12.99
C GLN A 89 2.67 2.41 -13.04
N LYS A 90 2.13 3.52 -12.54
CA LYS A 90 2.92 4.76 -12.36
C LYS A 90 3.98 4.58 -11.27
N HIS A 91 3.58 4.06 -10.11
CA HIS A 91 4.49 3.81 -8.99
C HIS A 91 5.54 2.74 -9.32
N LEU A 92 5.14 1.68 -10.01
CA LEU A 92 6.05 0.63 -10.45
C LEU A 92 7.13 1.20 -11.38
N ARG A 93 6.74 1.95 -12.43
CA ARG A 93 7.70 2.58 -13.34
C ARG A 93 8.59 3.60 -12.65
N TRP A 94 8.06 4.40 -11.74
CA TRP A 94 8.86 5.34 -10.98
C TRP A 94 9.91 4.60 -10.15
N CYS A 95 9.51 3.59 -9.39
CA CYS A 95 10.42 2.79 -8.57
C CYS A 95 11.54 2.17 -9.41
N MET A 96 11.21 1.65 -10.59
CA MET A 96 12.20 1.03 -11.48
C MET A 96 13.32 2.01 -11.92
N ASN A 97 13.08 3.32 -11.88
CA ASN A 97 14.02 4.37 -12.30
C ASN A 97 14.79 5.04 -11.15
N VAL A 98 14.53 4.71 -9.89
CA VAL A 98 15.22 5.29 -8.72
C VAL A 98 15.94 4.23 -7.90
N ASP A 99 17.01 4.54 -7.19
CA ASP A 99 17.64 3.52 -6.33
C ASP A 99 16.70 3.05 -5.21
N ARG A 100 17.02 1.91 -4.59
CA ARG A 100 16.20 1.30 -3.54
C ARG A 100 16.00 2.23 -2.34
N GLY A 101 17.04 2.98 -1.94
CA GLY A 101 16.99 3.89 -0.81
C GLY A 101 16.03 5.06 -1.05
N ALA A 102 15.99 5.59 -2.27
CA ALA A 102 15.02 6.61 -2.68
C ALA A 102 13.57 6.10 -2.61
N ALA A 103 13.30 4.88 -3.08
CA ALA A 103 11.96 4.29 -3.00
C ALA A 103 11.52 4.00 -1.55
N ASP A 104 12.42 3.50 -0.71
CA ASP A 104 12.16 3.28 0.72
C ASP A 104 11.88 4.61 1.44
N SER A 105 12.69 5.64 1.17
CA SER A 105 12.53 6.98 1.74
C SER A 105 11.21 7.63 1.32
N GLU A 106 10.80 7.44 0.06
CA GLU A 106 9.48 7.91 -0.42
C GLU A 106 8.34 7.20 0.32
N ALA A 107 8.41 5.88 0.48
CA ALA A 107 7.39 5.13 1.22
C ALA A 107 7.29 5.58 2.69
N SER A 108 8.42 5.85 3.35
CA SER A 108 8.47 6.41 4.71
C SER A 108 7.88 7.82 4.78
N ALA A 109 8.27 8.72 3.87
CA ALA A 109 7.74 10.09 3.83
C ALA A 109 6.22 10.11 3.66
N ARG A 110 5.67 9.19 2.84
CA ARG A 110 4.22 9.04 2.67
C ARG A 110 3.54 8.54 3.94
N ALA A 111 4.17 7.61 4.65
CA ALA A 111 3.66 7.14 5.93
C ALA A 111 3.61 8.27 6.96
N ASP A 112 4.65 9.10 7.02
CA ASP A 112 4.70 10.27 7.90
C ASP A 112 3.61 11.30 7.57
N ASP A 113 3.38 11.59 6.29
CA ASP A 113 2.30 12.46 5.84
C ASP A 113 0.93 11.92 6.29
N LEU A 114 0.69 10.61 6.11
CA LEU A 114 -0.54 9.95 6.57
C LEU A 114 -0.69 9.90 8.09
N ALA A 115 0.41 9.87 8.83
CA ALA A 115 0.42 9.93 10.28
C ALA A 115 0.05 11.33 10.76
N ARG A 116 0.68 12.37 10.20
CA ARG A 116 0.36 13.78 10.48
C ARG A 116 -1.11 14.11 10.18
N CYS A 117 -1.61 13.62 9.05
CA CYS A 117 -3.02 13.74 8.68
C CYS A 117 -3.99 13.15 9.73
N GLY A 118 -3.58 12.09 10.44
CA GLY A 118 -4.39 11.44 11.47
C GLY A 118 -4.31 12.07 12.87
N SER A 119 -3.34 12.95 13.12
CA SER A 119 -3.01 13.42 14.48
C SER A 119 -3.48 14.84 14.81
N GLY A 120 -4.22 15.53 13.92
CA GLY A 120 -4.89 16.79 14.28
C GLY A 120 -4.85 17.90 13.23
N GLY A 121 -5.18 17.59 11.97
CA GLY A 121 -5.32 18.61 10.91
C GLY A 121 -6.38 18.31 9.86
N GLY A 122 -7.22 17.30 10.08
CA GLY A 122 -8.38 17.02 9.24
C GLY A 122 -9.55 16.65 10.13
N GLY A 123 -10.54 17.54 10.21
CA GLY A 123 -11.70 17.39 11.09
C GLY A 123 -12.30 15.98 11.01
N ASN A 124 -12.72 15.44 12.16
CA ASN A 124 -13.43 14.16 12.27
C ASN A 124 -14.37 13.99 11.06
N ARG A 125 -14.18 12.93 10.25
CA ARG A 125 -14.89 12.75 8.97
C ARG A 125 -16.41 12.82 9.14
N GLU A 126 -16.94 12.40 10.29
CA GLU A 126 -18.36 12.55 10.62
C GLU A 126 -18.76 14.02 10.82
N PHE A 127 -17.97 14.76 11.60
CA PHE A 127 -18.13 16.21 11.75
C PHE A 127 -18.08 16.91 10.38
N CYS A 128 -17.11 16.59 9.53
CA CYS A 128 -17.00 17.21 8.21
C CYS A 128 -18.14 16.83 7.25
N ARG A 129 -18.73 15.63 7.39
CA ARG A 129 -19.98 15.28 6.70
C ARG A 129 -21.13 16.16 7.18
N SER A 130 -21.21 16.44 8.48
CA SER A 130 -22.21 17.36 9.04
C SER A 130 -22.02 18.79 8.52
N TYR A 131 -20.79 19.32 8.59
CA TYR A 131 -20.43 20.62 8.02
C TYR A 131 -20.87 20.75 6.56
N ALA A 132 -20.53 19.76 5.73
CA ALA A 132 -20.85 19.80 4.31
C ALA A 132 -22.36 19.78 4.03
N ARG A 133 -23.17 19.07 4.83
CA ARG A 133 -24.64 19.14 4.74
C ARG A 133 -25.16 20.52 5.12
N SER A 134 -24.64 21.09 6.21
CA SER A 134 -25.02 22.43 6.67
C SER A 134 -24.71 23.50 5.64
N ALA A 135 -23.52 23.45 5.02
CA ALA A 135 -23.11 24.41 4.00
C ALA A 135 -24.01 24.36 2.74
N VAL A 136 -24.38 23.16 2.26
CA VAL A 136 -25.33 23.02 1.15
C VAL A 136 -26.71 23.57 1.56
N LYS A 137 -27.20 23.25 2.75
CA LYS A 137 -28.49 23.77 3.27
C LYS A 137 -28.48 25.30 3.44
N GLN A 138 -27.36 25.88 3.85
CA GLN A 138 -27.17 27.33 3.92
C GLN A 138 -27.22 27.93 2.52
N ASN A 139 -26.50 27.35 1.55
CA ASN A 139 -26.57 27.78 0.15
C ASN A 139 -28.00 27.70 -0.43
N ASP A 140 -28.76 26.67 -0.08
CA ASP A 140 -30.16 26.58 -0.50
C ASP A 140 -31.01 27.70 0.12
N ARG A 141 -30.73 28.11 1.37
CA ARG A 141 -31.34 29.30 1.99
C ARG A 141 -30.95 30.60 1.29
N ASN A 142 -29.66 30.76 0.94
CA ASN A 142 -29.15 31.90 0.16
C ASN A 142 -29.91 32.04 -1.16
N LYS A 143 -30.07 30.94 -1.90
CA LYS A 143 -30.83 30.91 -3.17
C LYS A 143 -32.33 31.16 -2.98
N ARG A 144 -32.97 30.53 -1.99
CA ARG A 144 -34.42 30.67 -1.75
C ARG A 144 -34.83 32.06 -1.27
N ARG A 145 -33.90 32.80 -0.65
CA ARG A 145 -34.13 34.15 -0.15
C ARG A 145 -33.57 35.23 -1.07
N ASP A 146 -33.05 34.83 -2.25
CA ASP A 146 -32.41 35.72 -3.21
C ASP A 146 -31.33 36.62 -2.58
N CYS A 147 -30.55 36.10 -1.62
CA CYS A 147 -29.54 36.89 -0.91
C CYS A 147 -28.32 37.25 -1.77
N GLY A 148 -28.09 36.53 -2.88
CA GLY A 148 -27.09 36.89 -3.88
C GLY A 148 -25.63 36.58 -3.52
N PHE A 149 -25.34 35.78 -2.48
CA PHE A 149 -23.97 35.39 -2.16
C PHE A 149 -23.44 34.34 -3.16
N MET A 150 -22.22 34.51 -3.68
CA MET A 150 -21.70 33.72 -4.81
C MET A 150 -20.25 33.22 -4.68
N ASP A 151 -19.56 33.50 -3.58
CA ASP A 151 -18.16 33.05 -3.42
C ASP A 151 -18.03 31.52 -3.20
N ASP A 152 -16.80 31.04 -3.03
CA ASP A 152 -16.50 29.61 -2.87
C ASP A 152 -17.21 28.95 -1.66
N ARG A 153 -17.70 29.73 -0.69
CA ARG A 153 -18.47 29.24 0.47
C ARG A 153 -19.95 28.99 0.10
N TRP A 154 -20.43 29.58 -0.99
CA TRP A 154 -21.82 29.61 -1.41
C TRP A 154 -22.08 28.77 -2.67
N HIS A 155 -22.01 27.43 -2.52
CA HIS A 155 -22.35 26.50 -3.59
C HIS A 155 -23.00 25.20 -3.09
N SER A 156 -23.71 24.49 -3.98
CA SER A 156 -24.43 23.24 -3.66
C SER A 156 -23.56 21.96 -3.69
N ASN A 157 -22.25 22.07 -3.99
CA ASN A 157 -21.38 20.89 -4.07
C ASN A 157 -20.94 20.39 -2.69
N TYR A 158 -21.63 19.37 -2.18
CA TYR A 158 -21.32 18.68 -0.94
C TYR A 158 -19.86 18.17 -0.85
N GLN A 159 -19.34 17.58 -1.92
CA GLN A 159 -17.98 17.00 -1.90
C GLN A 159 -16.89 18.06 -1.83
N LYS A 160 -17.14 19.26 -2.39
CA LYS A 160 -16.22 20.39 -2.25
C LYS A 160 -16.18 20.90 -0.80
N HIS A 161 -17.33 21.03 -0.14
CA HIS A 161 -17.40 21.37 1.29
C HIS A 161 -16.75 20.32 2.19
N LEU A 162 -17.00 19.04 1.91
CA LEU A 162 -16.42 17.93 2.68
C LEU A 162 -14.89 17.92 2.56
N ARG A 163 -14.35 18.04 1.35
CA ARG A 163 -12.90 18.08 1.14
C ARG A 163 -12.26 19.29 1.81
N TRP A 164 -12.86 20.47 1.70
CA TRP A 164 -12.35 21.66 2.39
C TRP A 164 -12.31 21.46 3.91
N CYS A 165 -13.39 20.96 4.53
CA CYS A 165 -13.42 20.72 5.98
C CYS A 165 -12.33 19.74 6.45
N LEU A 166 -12.03 18.72 5.63
CA LEU A 166 -10.98 17.74 5.94
C LEU A 166 -9.56 18.32 5.84
N THR A 167 -9.39 19.55 5.35
CA THR A 167 -8.11 20.25 5.24
C THR A 167 -7.90 21.33 6.29
N VAL A 168 -8.91 21.62 7.11
CA VAL A 168 -8.87 22.67 8.12
C VAL A 168 -9.18 22.10 9.51
N ASP A 169 -8.81 22.86 10.53
CA ASP A 169 -9.19 22.54 11.90
C ASP A 169 -10.69 22.68 12.10
N ARG A 170 -11.21 21.93 13.08
CA ARG A 170 -12.63 21.95 13.44
C ARG A 170 -13.13 23.37 13.72
N SER A 171 -12.35 24.17 14.42
CA SER A 171 -12.68 25.56 14.76
C SER A 171 -12.86 26.45 13.53
N GLU A 172 -12.05 26.26 12.49
CA GLU A 172 -12.17 26.99 11.23
C GLU A 172 -13.46 26.59 10.50
N ALA A 173 -13.78 25.30 10.46
CA ALA A 173 -15.04 24.83 9.89
C ALA A 173 -16.28 25.32 10.66
N GLU A 174 -16.21 25.38 11.99
CA GLU A 174 -17.25 25.99 12.83
C GLU A 174 -17.39 27.49 12.52
N SER A 175 -16.28 28.23 12.49
CA SER A 175 -16.27 29.67 12.16
C SER A 175 -16.90 29.97 10.79
N GLN A 176 -16.61 29.17 9.76
CA GLN A 176 -17.24 29.33 8.45
C GLN A 176 -18.75 29.06 8.47
N THR A 177 -19.23 28.17 9.35
CA THR A 177 -20.67 27.90 9.50
C THR A 177 -21.37 29.09 10.13
N ASP A 178 -20.79 29.65 11.19
CA ASP A 178 -21.31 30.81 11.91
C ASP A 178 -21.31 32.06 11.02
N ALA A 179 -20.25 32.27 10.23
CA ALA A 179 -20.18 33.38 9.29
C ALA A 179 -21.33 33.35 8.26
N ARG A 180 -21.61 32.19 7.67
CA ARG A 180 -22.72 32.01 6.72
C ARG A 180 -24.09 32.18 7.37
N ASP A 181 -24.27 31.73 8.61
CA ASP A 181 -25.51 31.97 9.34
C ASP A 181 -25.69 33.47 9.65
N GLY A 182 -24.61 34.19 9.98
CA GLY A 182 -24.61 35.64 10.13
C GLY A 182 -25.03 36.37 8.85
N GLU A 183 -24.42 36.01 7.71
CA GLU A 183 -24.76 36.53 6.37
C GLU A 183 -26.24 36.26 6.02
N LEU A 184 -26.76 35.06 6.30
CA LEU A 184 -28.17 34.71 6.05
C LEU A 184 -29.16 35.42 6.98
N GLU A 185 -28.81 35.62 8.24
CA GLU A 185 -29.65 36.33 9.19
C GLU A 185 -29.73 37.81 8.85
N ALA A 186 -28.65 38.39 8.34
CA ALA A 186 -28.64 39.77 7.94
C ALA A 186 -29.38 39.98 6.61
N CYS A 187 -29.23 39.06 5.64
CA CYS A 187 -30.09 39.01 4.45
C CYS A 187 -31.58 38.91 4.82
N ARG A 188 -31.94 38.09 5.81
CA ARG A 188 -33.34 37.98 6.29
C ARG A 188 -33.88 39.30 6.83
N ARG A 189 -33.03 40.15 7.39
CA ARG A 189 -33.40 41.47 7.90
C ARG A 189 -33.48 42.54 6.80
N GLY A 190 -33.10 42.20 5.57
CA GLY A 190 -33.33 43.02 4.38
C GLY A 190 -32.42 44.23 4.24
N TYR A 191 -31.22 44.20 4.85
CA TYR A 191 -30.16 45.22 4.81
C TYR A 191 -30.56 46.63 4.35
#